data_AF-A0A964YL18-F1
#
_entry.id   AF-A0A964YL18-F1
#
_cell.length_a   1.000
_cell.length_b   1.000
_cell.length_c   1.000
_cell.angle_alpha   90.00
_cell.angle_beta   90.00
_cell.angle_gamma   90.00
#
_symmetry.space_group_name_H-M   'P 1'
#
loop_
_entity.id
_entity.type
_entity.pdbx_description
1 polymer ?
#
loop_
_entity_poly.entity_id
_entity_poly.type
_entity_poly.pdbx_seq_one_letter_code
_entity_poly.pdbx_strand_id
1 'polypeptide(L)' 'MMKEQTAPLFFPTWLMRMSQLFSVLFHPLFIGVLMAAYLLFIHPTYFIGYSERAKLMKLLIVINNNLFFPMIV' A
#
# COMPACT_ATOMS: atom_id res chain seq x y z
N MET A 1 16.83 -26.85 24.07
CA MET A 1 15.53 -26.15 24.10
C MET A 1 15.81 -24.69 24.47
N MET A 2 15.94 -23.80 23.48
CA MET A 2 16.15 -22.37 23.75
C MET A 2 14.83 -21.82 24.30
N LYS A 3 14.82 -21.39 25.56
CA LYS A 3 13.70 -20.65 26.13
C LYS A 3 13.69 -19.29 25.43
N GLU A 4 12.72 -19.05 24.55
CA GLU A 4 12.43 -17.70 24.09
C GLU A 4 12.06 -16.86 25.31
N GLN A 5 13.00 -16.04 25.77
CA GLN A 5 12.76 -15.00 26.74
C GLN A 5 12.13 -13.82 25.98
N THR A 6 10.83 -13.92 25.68
CA THR A 6 10.04 -12.76 25.27
C THR A 6 9.79 -11.90 26.50
N ALA A 7 10.80 -11.10 26.89
CA ALA A 7 10.56 -10.00 27.81
C ALA A 7 9.37 -9.18 27.27
N PRO A 8 8.36 -8.84 28.08
CA PRO A 8 7.26 -8.03 27.60
C PRO A 8 7.83 -6.69 27.16
N LEU A 9 7.87 -6.48 25.83
CA LEU A 9 8.37 -5.24 25.24
C LEU A 9 7.31 -4.15 25.50
N PHE A 10 7.52 -3.37 26.56
CA PHE A 10 6.69 -2.22 26.88
C PHE A 10 7.03 -1.07 25.91
N PHE A 11 6.33 -1.04 24.78
CA PHE A 11 6.42 0.09 23.86
C PHE A 11 5.50 1.23 24.31
N PRO A 12 5.94 2.50 24.18
CA PRO A 12 5.06 3.63 24.42
C PRO A 12 3.88 3.59 23.44
N THR A 13 2.68 3.94 23.92
CA THR A 13 1.41 3.78 23.19
C THR A 13 1.38 4.54 21.86
N TRP A 14 2.14 5.63 21.75
CA TRP A 14 2.30 6.38 20.50
C TRP A 14 3.08 5.58 19.45
N LEU A 15 4.19 4.96 19.83
CA LEU A 15 5.00 4.13 18.93
C LEU A 15 4.19 2.95 18.38
N MET A 16 3.33 2.36 19.22
CA MET A 16 2.46 1.26 18.85
C MET A 16 1.37 1.68 17.83
N ARG A 17 0.82 2.89 17.98
CA ARG A 17 -0.12 3.44 16.97
C ARG A 17 0.59 3.78 15.67
N MET A 18 1.81 4.33 15.73
CA MET A 18 2.59 4.64 14.54
C MET A 18 2.98 3.38 13.78
N SER A 19 3.42 2.31 14.46
CA SER A 19 3.78 1.05 13.80
C SER A 19 2.58 0.41 13.10
N GLN A 20 1.39 0.46 13.71
CA GLN A 20 0.15 0.02 13.07
C GLN A 20 -0.17 0.85 11.83
N LEU A 21 -0.02 2.18 11.90
CA LEU A 21 -0.27 3.08 10.77
C LEU A 21 0.69 2.80 9.61
N PHE A 22 1.99 2.66 9.88
CA PHE A 22 2.99 2.27 8.88
C PHE A 22 2.71 0.87 8.32
N SER A 23 2.29 -0.07 9.15
CA SER A 23 1.94 -1.42 8.71
C SER A 23 0.74 -1.43 7.76
N VAL A 24 -0.24 -0.55 7.95
CA VAL A 24 -1.38 -0.41 7.03
C VAL A 24 -0.96 0.30 5.75
N LEU A 25 -0.18 1.39 5.86
CA LEU A 25 0.22 2.19 4.70
C LEU A 25 1.15 1.43 3.75
N PHE A 26 2.08 0.65 4.31
CA PHE A 26 2.99 -0.22 3.56
C PHE A 26 2.47 -1.65 3.43
N HIS A 27 1.19 -1.87 3.68
CA HIS A 27 0.61 -3.19 3.50
C HIS A 27 0.75 -3.62 2.02
N PRO A 28 1.05 -4.90 1.72
CA PRO A 28 1.29 -5.35 0.36
C PRO A 28 0.20 -4.97 -0.66
N LEU A 29 -1.04 -4.85 -0.20
CA LEU A 29 -2.18 -4.41 -1.00
C LEU A 29 -2.03 -2.97 -1.55
N PHE A 30 -1.40 -2.07 -0.79
CA PHE A 30 -1.17 -0.69 -1.21
C PHE A 30 0.04 -0.54 -2.14
N ILE A 31 1.01 -1.46 -2.09
CA ILE A 31 2.24 -1.38 -2.89
C ILE A 31 1.90 -1.33 -4.39
N GLY A 32 0.99 -2.18 -4.85
CA GLY A 32 0.59 -2.19 -6.26
C GLY A 32 -0.11 -0.90 -6.69
N VAL A 33 -0.89 -0.29 -5.80
CA VAL A 33 -1.57 1.00 -6.05
C VAL A 33 -0.57 2.14 -6.12
N LEU A 34 0.38 2.20 -5.18
CA LEU A 34 1.45 3.19 -5.16
C LEU A 34 2.32 3.09 -6.42
N MET A 35 2.64 1.88 -6.85
CA MET A 35 3.42 1.66 -8.07
C MET A 35 2.66 2.06 -9.34
N ALA A 36 1.37 1.74 -9.42
CA ALA A 36 0.54 2.22 -10.53
C ALA A 36 0.41 3.74 -10.55
N ALA A 37 0.23 4.39 -9.40
CA ALA A 37 0.21 5.84 -9.29
C ALA A 37 1.54 6.47 -9.74
N TYR A 38 2.66 5.91 -9.33
CA TYR A 38 3.99 6.34 -9.76
C TYR A 38 4.14 6.27 -11.30
N LEU A 39 3.77 5.14 -11.91
CA LEU A 39 3.86 4.96 -13.36
C LEU A 39 2.88 5.83 -14.13
N LEU A 40 1.74 6.22 -13.56
CA LEU A 40 0.74 7.05 -14.23
C LEU A 40 1.05 8.55 -14.18
N PHE A 41 1.60 9.04 -13.05
CA PHE A 41 1.76 10.47 -12.80
C PHE A 41 3.22 10.94 -12.75
N ILE A 42 4.14 10.13 -12.20
CA ILE A 42 5.53 10.56 -11.99
C ILE A 42 6.41 10.14 -13.17
N HIS A 43 6.28 8.89 -13.63
CA HIS A 43 7.07 8.37 -14.75
C HIS A 43 6.17 7.82 -15.88
N PRO A 44 5.40 8.69 -16.56
CA PRO A 44 4.33 8.32 -17.49
C PRO A 44 4.82 7.80 -18.84
N THR A 45 6.07 7.39 -18.97
CA THR A 45 6.68 6.94 -20.23
C THR A 45 5.92 5.78 -20.87
N TYR A 46 5.31 4.93 -20.04
CA TYR A 46 4.46 3.83 -20.49
C TYR A 46 3.04 4.27 -20.92
N PHE A 47 2.59 5.44 -20.45
CA PHE A 47 1.25 5.99 -20.70
C PHE A 47 1.30 7.30 -21.52
N ILE A 48 2.32 7.44 -22.37
CA ILE A 48 2.40 8.55 -23.33
C ILE A 48 1.23 8.44 -24.31
N GLY A 49 0.52 9.54 -24.54
CA GLY A 49 -0.66 9.59 -25.41
C GLY A 49 -1.99 9.23 -24.74
N TYR A 50 -1.99 8.81 -23.47
CA TYR A 50 -3.24 8.66 -22.71
C TYR A 50 -3.73 10.01 -22.19
N SER A 51 -5.04 10.26 -22.33
CA SER A 51 -5.69 11.41 -21.68
C SER A 51 -5.66 11.27 -20.15
N GLU A 52 -5.66 12.39 -19.44
CA GLU A 52 -5.64 12.40 -17.96
C GLU A 52 -6.81 11.61 -17.36
N ARG A 53 -7.98 11.69 -17.98
CA ARG A 53 -9.17 10.92 -17.59
C ARG A 53 -8.93 9.41 -17.70
N ALA A 54 -8.27 8.95 -18.77
CA ALA A 54 -7.96 7.54 -18.95
C ALA A 54 -6.95 7.05 -17.90
N LYS A 55 -5.96 7.88 -17.54
CA LYS A 55 -4.99 7.58 -16.47
C LYS A 55 -5.68 7.42 -15.11
N LEU A 56 -6.60 8.33 -14.77
CA LEU A 56 -7.40 8.24 -13.54
C LEU A 56 -8.26 6.97 -13.52
N MET A 57 -8.93 6.63 -14.62
CA MET A 57 -9.73 5.40 -14.68
C MET A 57 -8.87 4.14 -14.50
N LYS A 58 -7.66 4.11 -15.07
CA LYS A 58 -6.72 3.00 -14.84
C LYS A 58 -6.30 2.90 -13.38
N LEU A 59 -6.02 4.02 -12.72
CA LEU A 59 -5.70 4.03 -11.29
C LEU A 59 -6.86 3.46 -10.46
N LEU A 60 -8.10 3.87 -10.74
CA LEU A 60 -9.28 3.38 -10.02
C LEU A 60 -9.48 1.87 -10.20
N ILE A 61 -9.22 1.33 -11.39
CA ILE A 61 -9.26 -0.11 -11.63
C ILE A 61 -8.20 -0.84 -10.80
N VAL A 62 -6.97 -0.31 -10.75
CA VAL A 62 -5.89 -0.91 -9.94
C VAL A 62 -6.22 -0.85 -8.46
N ILE A 63 -6.77 0.27 -7.98
CA ILE A 63 -7.26 0.39 -6.59
C ILE A 63 -8.32 -0.68 -6.31
N ASN A 64 -9.32 -0.82 -7.19
CA ASN A 64 -10.38 -1.80 -7.00
C ASN A 64 -9.84 -3.24 -6.94
N ASN A 65 -8.96 -3.60 -7.87
CA ASN A 65 -8.45 -4.97 -8.00
C ASN A 65 -7.37 -5.33 -6.99
N ASN A 66 -6.53 -4.39 -6.56
CA ASN A 66 -5.42 -4.68 -5.66
C ASN A 66 -5.72 -4.41 -4.19
N LEU A 67 -6.67 -3.52 -3.89
CA LEU A 67 -7.09 -3.25 -2.50
C LEU A 67 -8.42 -3.92 -2.18
N PHE A 68 -9.48 -3.56 -2.89
CA PHE A 68 -10.83 -3.93 -2.48
C PHE A 68 -11.14 -5.40 -2.69
N PHE A 69 -10.76 -5.99 -3.82
CA PHE A 69 -11.01 -7.42 -4.08
C PHE A 69 -10.36 -8.35 -3.03
N PRO A 70 -9.05 -8.26 -2.73
CA PRO A 70 -8.41 -9.10 -1.71
C PRO A 70 -8.86 -8.81 -0.27
N MET A 71 -9.46 -7.64 -0.01
CA MET A 71 -10.02 -7.34 1.32
C MET A 71 -11.40 -7.96 1.53
N ILE A 72 -12.15 -8.20 0.46
CA ILE A 72 -13.54 -8.65 0.53
C ILE A 72 -13.66 -10.18 0.36
N VAL A 73 -12.79 -10.79 -0.44
CA VAL A 73 -12.77 -12.23 -0.76
C VAL A 73 -11.72 -12.94 0.07
#